data_AF-A0A7H1PWT0-F1
#
_entry.id   AF-A0A7H1PWT0-F1
#
_cell.length_a   1.000
_cell.length_b   1.000
_cell.length_c   1.000
_cell.angle_alpha   90.00
_cell.angle_beta   90.00
_cell.angle_gamma   90.00
#
_symmetry.space_group_name_H-M   'P 1'
#
loop_
_entity.id
_entity.type
_entity.pdbx_description
1 polymer ?
#
loop_
_entity_poly.entity_id
_entity_poly.type
_entity_poly.pdbx_seq_one_letter_code
_entity_poly.pdbx_strand_id
1 'polypeptide(L)'
;MSPREPVHPAGRPPLDVRIRRVDPDVPLPAYEHPGDAGADLRTTEACELAPGERALLPTGVSIALPEGYAAFVHPRSGLAARCGVALVNAPGTVDAGYRGEIKVIVVNLDPRESVRFERFDRIAQLVVQQVERVRFQEVAELPGSARAEGGFGSTGGHAAVGDDSGTSGRSAEGGPTGGNRYASVVSDREGQ
;
A
#
# COMPACT_ATOMS: atom_id res chain seq x y z
N MET A 1 6.53 40.05 6.80
CA MET A 1 6.00 39.34 5.62
C MET A 1 5.72 37.92 6.04
N SER A 2 4.46 37.50 6.15
CA SER A 2 4.14 36.09 6.38
C SER A 2 4.59 35.26 5.17
N PRO A 3 5.15 34.05 5.36
CA PRO A 3 5.44 33.16 4.25
C PRO A 3 4.17 32.92 3.45
N ARG A 4 4.26 32.98 2.11
CA ARG A 4 3.13 32.58 1.25
C ARG A 4 2.85 31.10 1.51
N GLU A 5 1.61 30.78 1.87
CA GLU A 5 1.19 29.39 2.02
C GLU A 5 1.45 28.63 0.71
N PRO A 6 1.97 27.39 0.80
CA PRO A 6 2.14 26.55 -0.38
C PRO A 6 0.76 26.27 -1.00
N VAL A 7 0.54 26.76 -2.21
CA VAL A 7 -0.67 26.51 -2.99
C VAL A 7 -0.51 25.15 -3.67
N HIS A 8 -1.47 24.24 -3.47
CA HIS A 8 -1.51 22.95 -4.16
C HIS A 8 -1.49 23.18 -5.69
N PRO A 9 -0.88 22.31 -6.52
CA PRO A 9 -0.81 22.48 -7.98
C PRO A 9 -2.18 22.68 -8.68
N ALA A 10 -3.29 22.40 -7.99
CA ALA A 10 -4.66 22.58 -8.47
C ALA A 10 -5.34 23.87 -7.96
N GLY A 11 -4.62 24.79 -7.32
CA GLY A 11 -5.19 26.03 -6.76
C GLY A 11 -6.11 25.84 -5.54
N ARG A 12 -6.14 24.62 -4.97
CA ARG A 12 -6.90 24.31 -3.75
C ARG A 12 -6.08 24.64 -2.51
N PRO A 13 -6.71 25.13 -1.42
CA PRO A 13 -6.02 25.26 -0.15
C PRO A 13 -5.54 23.88 0.35
N PRO A 14 -4.44 23.83 1.12
CA PRO A 14 -4.00 22.59 1.77
C PRO A 14 -5.09 21.97 2.64
N LEU A 15 -5.09 20.64 2.73
CA LEU A 15 -5.98 19.93 3.65
C LEU A 15 -5.38 19.91 5.06
N ASP A 16 -6.11 20.46 6.02
CA ASP A 16 -5.73 20.38 7.43
C ASP A 16 -6.04 18.99 8.01
N VAL A 17 -5.00 18.28 8.43
CA VAL A 17 -5.10 16.99 9.14
C VAL A 17 -4.61 17.17 10.56
N ARG A 18 -5.44 16.79 11.55
CA ARG A 18 -5.00 16.81 12.95
C ARG A 18 -4.02 15.68 13.18
N ILE A 19 -2.91 15.99 13.84
CA ILE A 19 -1.85 15.03 14.17
C ILE A 19 -1.51 15.11 15.66
N ARG A 20 -1.35 13.95 16.28
CA ARG A 20 -0.81 13.78 17.64
C ARG A 20 0.52 13.05 17.53
N ARG A 21 1.56 13.61 18.14
CA ARG A 21 2.82 12.91 18.39
C ARG A 21 2.66 12.06 19.65
N VAL A 22 2.66 10.74 19.47
CA VAL A 22 2.69 9.74 20.55
C VAL A 22 4.08 9.75 21.20
N ASP A 23 5.12 9.78 20.36
CA ASP A 23 6.48 10.13 20.77
C ASP A 23 6.68 11.64 20.55
N PRO A 24 6.80 12.48 21.59
CA PRO A 24 6.92 13.93 21.44
C PRO A 24 8.24 14.38 20.78
N ASP A 25 9.24 13.50 20.70
CA ASP A 25 10.55 13.79 20.13
C ASP A 25 10.59 13.56 18.61
N VAL A 26 9.65 12.78 18.05
CA VAL A 26 9.61 12.56 16.60
C VAL A 26 9.28 13.88 15.89
N PRO A 27 10.02 14.24 14.81
CA PRO A 27 9.62 15.34 13.94
C PRO A 27 8.25 15.07 13.32
N LEU A 28 7.48 16.14 13.07
CA LEU A 28 6.25 16.00 12.29
C LEU A 28 6.60 15.47 10.88
N PRO A 29 5.74 14.62 10.28
CA PRO A 29 5.88 14.21 8.89
C PRO A 29 5.94 15.45 7.98
N ALA A 30 6.85 15.43 7.02
CA ALA A 30 7.08 16.56 6.12
C ALA A 30 7.26 16.08 4.68
N TYR A 31 6.88 16.95 3.74
CA TYR A 31 7.21 16.82 2.32
C TYR A 31 8.63 17.36 2.12
N GLU A 32 9.51 16.61 1.46
CA GLU A 32 10.92 16.99 1.34
C GLU A 32 11.14 18.03 0.24
N HIS A 33 10.36 17.94 -0.84
CA HIS A 33 10.44 18.83 -1.99
C HIS A 33 9.07 19.37 -2.40
N PRO A 34 9.03 20.56 -3.03
CA PRO A 34 7.80 21.07 -3.62
C PRO A 34 7.20 20.08 -4.62
N GLY A 35 5.95 19.70 -4.40
CA GLY A 35 5.22 18.77 -5.28
C GLY A 35 5.36 17.30 -4.91
N ASP A 36 6.09 16.95 -3.86
CA ASP A 36 6.11 15.58 -3.33
C ASP A 36 4.69 15.14 -2.94
N ALA A 37 4.33 13.92 -3.32
CA ALA A 37 3.00 13.36 -3.05
C ALA A 37 2.85 12.85 -1.61
N GLY A 38 3.95 12.43 -0.97
CA GLY A 38 3.95 11.79 0.34
C GLY A 38 4.78 12.54 1.37
N ALA A 39 4.30 12.60 2.60
CA ALA A 39 5.06 13.09 3.75
C ALA A 39 5.85 11.94 4.39
N ASP A 40 7.16 12.13 4.60
CA ASP A 40 8.03 11.08 5.13
C ASP A 40 7.63 10.70 6.57
N LEU A 41 7.43 9.40 6.81
CA LEU A 41 7.21 8.79 8.13
C LEU A 41 8.53 8.24 8.67
N ARG A 42 8.78 8.50 9.95
CA ARG A 42 9.97 8.05 10.66
C ARG A 42 9.64 6.92 11.62
N THR A 43 10.59 6.05 11.93
CA THR A 43 10.42 5.10 13.04
C THR A 43 10.88 5.71 14.36
N THR A 44 10.28 5.29 15.47
CA THR A 44 10.71 5.67 16.82
C THR A 44 11.56 4.59 17.51
N GLU A 45 11.80 3.45 16.83
CA GLU A 45 12.57 2.33 17.37
C GLU A 45 13.69 1.94 16.41
N ALA A 46 14.85 1.56 16.96
CA ALA A 46 15.90 0.94 16.17
C ALA A 46 15.54 -0.53 15.88
N CYS A 47 15.87 -1.00 14.68
CA CYS A 47 15.56 -2.36 14.26
C CYS A 47 16.58 -2.83 13.21
N GLU A 48 16.96 -4.10 13.27
CA GLU A 48 17.75 -4.76 12.24
C GLU A 48 16.96 -5.96 11.71
N LEU A 49 16.87 -6.09 10.39
CA LEU A 49 16.16 -7.17 9.72
C LEU A 49 17.15 -7.97 8.87
N ALA A 50 17.31 -9.25 9.21
CA ALA A 50 18.01 -10.19 8.35
C ALA A 50 17.22 -10.46 7.04
N PRO A 51 17.85 -11.06 6.01
CA PRO A 51 17.16 -11.47 4.79
C PRO A 51 15.86 -12.24 5.05
N GLY A 52 14.75 -11.76 4.47
CA GLY A 52 13.42 -12.36 4.60
C GLY A 52 12.65 -12.02 5.88
N GLU A 53 13.26 -11.31 6.83
CA GLU A 53 12.59 -10.89 8.07
C GLU A 53 11.68 -9.69 7.88
N ARG A 54 10.71 -9.55 8.79
CA ARG A 54 9.79 -8.41 8.86
C ARG A 54 9.62 -7.93 10.30
N ALA A 55 9.38 -6.64 10.46
CA ALA A 55 9.01 -6.03 11.74
C ALA A 55 7.88 -5.01 11.59
N LEU A 56 7.12 -4.84 12.67
CA LEU A 56 6.14 -3.77 12.82
C LEU A 56 6.80 -2.58 13.52
N LEU A 57 7.19 -1.56 12.76
CA LEU A 57 7.87 -0.40 13.31
C LEU A 57 6.88 0.73 13.67
N PRO A 58 6.89 1.22 14.93
CA PRO A 58 6.09 2.38 15.32
C PRO A 58 6.63 3.66 14.69
N THR A 59 5.74 4.62 14.39
CA THR A 59 6.12 5.92 13.80
C THR A 59 6.04 7.10 14.75
N GLY A 60 5.54 6.90 15.97
CA GLY A 60 5.35 7.94 16.96
C GLY A 60 4.24 8.94 16.62
N VAL A 61 3.40 8.69 15.61
CA VAL A 61 2.35 9.63 15.19
C VAL A 61 1.00 8.95 15.00
N SER A 62 -0.05 9.66 15.42
CA SER A 62 -1.45 9.34 15.14
C SER A 62 -2.08 10.50 14.41
N ILE A 63 -3.00 10.23 13.49
CA ILE A 63 -3.71 11.27 12.73
C ILE A 63 -5.23 11.13 12.89
N ALA A 64 -5.94 12.22 12.62
CA ALA A 64 -7.38 12.21 12.42
C ALA A 64 -7.69 12.82 11.05
N LEU A 65 -7.97 11.95 10.09
CA LEU A 65 -8.38 12.35 8.75
C LEU A 65 -9.87 12.76 8.76
N PRO A 66 -10.26 13.72 7.90
CA PRO A 66 -11.67 13.99 7.64
C PRO A 66 -12.35 12.80 6.95
N GLU A 67 -13.67 12.71 7.10
CA GLU A 67 -14.48 11.74 6.33
C GLU A 67 -14.34 11.97 4.81
N GLY A 68 -14.38 10.88 4.03
CA GLY A 68 -14.15 10.93 2.58
C GLY A 68 -12.66 10.90 2.19
N TYR A 69 -11.76 10.70 3.15
CA TYR A 69 -10.32 10.57 2.91
C TYR A 69 -9.77 9.29 3.53
N ALA A 70 -8.69 8.78 2.95
CA ALA A 70 -7.83 7.78 3.53
C ALA A 70 -6.37 8.24 3.38
N ALA A 71 -5.49 7.69 4.21
CA ALA A 71 -4.05 7.83 3.99
C ALA A 71 -3.44 6.49 3.63
N PHE A 72 -2.47 6.52 2.71
CA PHE A 72 -1.79 5.36 2.17
C PHE A 72 -0.32 5.44 2.54
N VAL A 73 0.18 4.39 3.19
CA VAL A 73 1.59 4.25 3.57
C VAL A 73 2.32 3.52 2.45
N HIS A 74 3.18 4.24 1.74
CA HIS A 74 3.96 3.75 0.63
C HIS A 74 5.42 3.48 1.02
N PRO A 75 6.08 2.50 0.38
CA PRO A 75 7.52 2.34 0.50
C PRO A 75 8.25 3.56 -0.07
N ARG A 76 9.45 3.83 0.46
CA ARG A 76 10.36 4.85 -0.09
C ARG A 76 11.22 4.20 -1.18
N SER A 77 11.21 4.76 -2.38
CA SER A 77 11.89 4.19 -3.55
C SER A 77 13.39 3.96 -3.30
N GLY A 78 14.05 4.85 -2.57
CA GLY A 78 15.46 4.72 -2.24
C GLY A 78 15.79 3.52 -1.35
N LEU A 79 14.93 3.20 -0.37
CA LEU A 79 15.10 2.02 0.49
C LEU A 79 14.78 0.73 -0.28
N ALA A 80 13.74 0.76 -1.12
CA ALA A 80 13.38 -0.37 -1.96
C ALA A 80 14.50 -0.73 -2.95
N ALA A 81 15.04 0.26 -3.67
CA ALA A 81 16.04 0.03 -4.70
C ALA A 81 17.44 -0.31 -4.15
N ARG A 82 17.83 0.23 -3.00
CA ARG A 82 19.19 0.07 -2.46
C ARG A 82 19.32 -0.98 -1.36
N CYS A 83 18.24 -1.30 -0.67
CA CYS A 83 18.27 -2.17 0.51
C CYS A 83 17.22 -3.29 0.46
N GLY A 84 16.51 -3.46 -0.66
CA GLY A 84 15.47 -4.49 -0.77
C GLY A 84 14.27 -4.29 0.16
N VAL A 85 14.08 -3.08 0.71
CA VAL A 85 13.02 -2.83 1.69
C VAL A 85 11.66 -2.67 1.01
N ALA A 86 10.67 -3.45 1.45
CA ALA A 86 9.28 -3.29 1.06
C ALA A 86 8.37 -3.15 2.29
N LEU A 87 7.09 -2.89 2.05
CA LEU A 87 6.06 -2.96 3.07
C LEU A 87 5.16 -4.16 2.77
N VAL A 88 4.93 -5.00 3.76
CA VAL A 88 4.16 -6.25 3.58
C VAL A 88 2.74 -5.98 3.10
N ASN A 89 2.14 -4.88 3.57
CA ASN A 89 0.79 -4.48 3.23
C ASN A 89 0.75 -3.28 2.26
N ALA A 90 1.79 -3.05 1.45
CA ALA A 90 1.84 -1.89 0.57
C ALA A 90 0.70 -1.87 -0.47
N PRO A 91 0.04 -0.72 -0.71
CA PRO A 91 0.03 0.46 0.16
C PRO A 91 -0.79 0.21 1.44
N GLY A 92 -0.22 0.55 2.61
CA GLY A 92 -0.93 0.37 3.88
C GLY A 92 -2.04 1.40 4.04
N THR A 93 -3.29 0.97 4.24
CA THR A 93 -4.44 1.88 4.36
C THR A 93 -4.65 2.33 5.82
N VAL A 94 -4.74 3.64 6.03
CA VAL A 94 -5.12 4.28 7.30
C VAL A 94 -6.49 4.93 7.13
N ASP A 95 -7.49 4.38 7.81
CA ASP A 95 -8.88 4.81 7.72
C ASP A 95 -9.14 6.15 8.43
N ALA A 96 -10.14 6.90 7.97
CA ALA A 96 -10.53 8.16 8.61
C ALA A 96 -10.97 8.02 10.07
N GLY A 97 -11.49 6.85 10.45
CA GLY A 97 -11.88 6.54 11.83
C GLY A 97 -10.70 6.15 12.74
N TYR A 98 -9.52 5.85 12.19
CA TYR A 98 -8.39 5.37 12.97
C TYR A 98 -7.79 6.50 13.82
N ARG A 99 -7.50 6.21 15.10
CA ARG A 99 -6.88 7.15 16.05
C ARG A 99 -5.66 6.57 16.75
N GLY A 100 -5.32 5.31 16.44
CA GLY A 100 -4.12 4.68 16.96
C GLY A 100 -2.87 5.25 16.33
N GLU A 101 -1.72 4.78 16.80
CA GLU A 101 -0.43 5.09 16.20
C GLU A 101 -0.35 4.44 14.80
N ILE A 102 0.16 5.19 13.82
CA ILE A 102 0.53 4.60 12.53
C ILE A 102 1.74 3.71 12.76
N LYS A 103 1.69 2.48 12.25
CA LYS A 103 2.79 1.53 12.30
C LYS A 103 3.03 0.98 10.91
N VAL A 104 4.28 0.63 10.64
CA VAL A 104 4.75 0.26 9.30
C VAL A 104 5.28 -1.16 9.35
N ILE A 105 4.72 -2.06 8.54
CA ILE A 105 5.18 -3.46 8.47
C ILE A 105 6.27 -3.56 7.42
N VAL A 106 7.51 -3.37 7.84
CA VAL A 106 8.69 -3.38 6.98
C VAL A 106 9.15 -4.83 6.78
N VAL A 107 9.54 -5.19 5.55
CA VAL A 107 10.16 -6.48 5.21
C VAL A 107 11.45 -6.25 4.44
N ASN A 108 12.47 -7.04 4.76
CA ASN A 108 13.71 -7.10 3.99
C ASN A 108 13.61 -8.18 2.91
N LEU A 109 13.55 -7.78 1.64
CA LEU A 109 13.53 -8.67 0.49
C LEU A 109 14.91 -8.87 -0.13
N ASP A 110 15.96 -8.24 0.40
CA ASP A 110 17.32 -8.58 0.00
C ASP A 110 17.63 -10.02 0.45
N PRO A 111 18.11 -10.90 -0.44
CA PRO A 111 18.35 -12.30 -0.10
C PRO A 111 19.65 -12.53 0.68
N ARG A 112 20.46 -11.50 0.92
CA ARG A 112 21.83 -11.63 1.44
C ARG A 112 22.17 -10.62 2.54
N GLU A 113 21.80 -9.37 2.35
CA GLU A 113 22.20 -8.27 3.22
C GLU A 113 21.13 -7.97 4.26
N SER A 114 21.56 -7.68 5.49
CA SER A 114 20.67 -7.17 6.54
C SER A 114 20.43 -5.68 6.34
N VAL A 115 19.26 -5.18 6.75
CA VAL A 115 18.96 -3.75 6.77
C VAL A 115 18.75 -3.28 8.20
N ARG A 116 19.37 -2.16 8.55
CA ARG A 116 19.27 -1.55 9.87
C ARG A 116 18.60 -0.19 9.79
N PHE A 117 17.71 0.05 10.73
CA PHE A 117 17.01 1.30 10.97
C PHE A 117 17.41 1.83 12.34
N GLU A 118 17.72 3.11 12.39
CA GLU A 118 17.91 3.85 13.64
C GLU A 118 16.64 4.62 14.01
N ARG A 119 16.54 4.99 15.29
CA ARG A 119 15.48 5.88 15.74
C ARG A 119 15.50 7.17 14.90
N PHE A 120 14.33 7.53 14.39
CA PHE A 120 14.04 8.64 13.49
C PHE A 120 14.49 8.49 12.03
N ASP A 121 14.93 7.30 11.61
CA ASP A 121 15.07 7.01 10.18
C ASP A 121 13.73 7.06 9.47
N ARG A 122 13.76 7.58 8.25
CA ARG A 122 12.59 7.70 7.37
C ARG A 122 12.35 6.37 6.66
N ILE A 123 11.29 5.68 7.05
CA ILE A 123 11.04 4.27 6.65
C ILE A 123 9.89 4.12 5.63
N ALA A 124 8.98 5.07 5.56
CA ALA A 124 7.83 5.07 4.66
C ALA A 124 7.43 6.50 4.31
N GLN A 125 6.46 6.66 3.41
CA GLN A 125 5.85 7.96 3.11
C GLN A 125 4.32 7.84 3.13
N LEU A 126 3.65 8.86 3.68
CA LEU A 126 2.21 8.92 3.83
C LEU A 126 1.59 9.79 2.73
N VAL A 127 0.73 9.21 1.91
CA VAL A 127 -0.03 9.92 0.86
C VAL A 127 -1.50 10.01 1.29
N VAL A 128 -2.04 11.21 1.42
CA VAL A 128 -3.46 11.42 1.78
C VAL A 128 -4.28 11.64 0.51
N GLN A 129 -5.37 10.89 0.34
CA GLN A 129 -6.22 10.97 -0.85
C GLN A 129 -7.71 10.96 -0.49
N GLN A 130 -8.51 11.57 -1.35
CA GLN A 130 -9.96 11.41 -1.33
C GLN A 130 -10.32 9.98 -1.76
N VAL A 131 -11.31 9.39 -1.10
CA VAL A 131 -11.83 8.05 -1.39
C VAL A 131 -13.35 8.06 -1.45
N GLU A 132 -13.90 7.31 -2.39
CA GLU A 132 -15.35 7.19 -2.57
C GLU A 132 -15.95 6.10 -1.70
N ARG A 133 -17.11 6.39 -1.10
CA ARG A 133 -17.92 5.36 -0.46
C ARG A 133 -18.84 4.73 -1.49
N VAL A 134 -18.47 3.56 -1.98
CA VAL A 134 -19.26 2.84 -3.00
C VAL A 134 -20.46 2.11 -2.41
N ARG A 135 -21.53 1.99 -3.21
CA ARG A 135 -22.64 1.07 -2.98
C ARG A 135 -22.60 0.01 -4.06
N PHE A 136 -22.43 -1.25 -3.68
CA PHE A 136 -22.49 -2.37 -4.62
C PHE A 136 -23.94 -2.60 -5.06
N GLN A 137 -24.14 -2.80 -6.37
CA GLN A 137 -25.41 -3.17 -6.99
C GLN A 137 -25.21 -4.48 -7.73
N GLU A 138 -25.80 -5.56 -7.22
CA GLU A 138 -25.70 -6.89 -7.82
C GLU A 138 -26.50 -6.96 -9.13
N VAL A 139 -25.90 -7.53 -10.17
CA VAL A 139 -26.51 -7.72 -11.51
C VAL A 139 -26.16 -9.11 -12.03
N ALA A 140 -27.01 -9.66 -12.90
CA ALA A 140 -26.74 -10.96 -13.51
C ALA A 140 -25.52 -10.94 -14.45
N GLU A 141 -25.32 -9.84 -15.17
CA GLU A 141 -24.22 -9.66 -16.12
C GLU A 141 -23.68 -8.22 -16.07
N LEU A 142 -22.36 -8.06 -16.13
CA LEU A 142 -21.71 -6.76 -16.25
C LEU A 142 -21.75 -6.26 -17.71
N PRO A 143 -21.78 -4.94 -17.96
CA PRO A 143 -21.65 -4.42 -19.30
C PRO A 143 -20.27 -4.75 -19.89
N GLY A 144 -20.22 -4.99 -21.21
CA GLY A 144 -18.97 -5.25 -21.92
C GLY A 144 -17.99 -4.07 -21.82
N SER A 145 -16.69 -4.36 -21.93
CA SER A 145 -15.63 -3.34 -22.00
C SER A 145 -14.53 -3.78 -22.97
N ALA A 146 -13.72 -2.83 -23.46
CA ALA A 146 -12.60 -3.12 -24.36
C ALA A 146 -11.56 -4.07 -23.73
N ARG A 147 -11.46 -4.09 -22.39
CA ARG A 147 -10.59 -5.00 -21.65
C ARG A 147 -11.26 -6.35 -21.36
N ALA A 148 -12.59 -6.38 -21.24
CA ALA A 148 -13.39 -7.56 -20.87
C ALA A 148 -12.72 -8.36 -19.73
N GLU A 149 -12.45 -9.64 -19.94
CA GLU A 149 -11.80 -10.54 -18.98
C GLU A 149 -10.25 -10.51 -19.03
N GLY A 150 -9.65 -9.66 -19.87
CA GLY A 150 -8.21 -9.53 -20.01
C GLY A 150 -7.50 -8.99 -18.76
N GLY A 151 -6.74 -9.85 -18.08
CA GLY A 151 -5.91 -9.53 -16.91
C GLY A 151 -4.56 -10.25 -16.95
N PHE A 152 -3.72 -10.07 -15.92
CA PHE A 152 -2.49 -10.87 -15.71
C PHE A 152 -1.49 -10.90 -16.89
N GLY A 153 -1.29 -9.77 -17.57
CA GLY A 153 -0.36 -9.70 -18.70
C GLY A 153 -1.02 -9.93 -20.07
N SER A 154 -2.35 -9.82 -20.17
CA SER A 154 -3.12 -9.89 -21.42
C SER A 154 -2.72 -8.90 -22.51
N THR A 155 -1.89 -7.91 -22.20
CA THR A 155 -1.30 -6.96 -23.17
C THR A 155 0.11 -7.34 -23.62
N GLY A 156 0.64 -8.47 -23.14
CA GLY A 156 2.03 -8.89 -23.34
C GLY A 156 3.03 -7.88 -22.77
N GLY A 157 4.22 -7.83 -23.38
CA GLY A 157 5.25 -6.83 -23.09
C GLY A 157 6.43 -7.31 -22.26
N HIS A 158 6.48 -8.59 -21.87
CA HIS A 158 7.64 -9.18 -21.22
C HIS A 158 7.80 -10.66 -21.59
N ALA A 159 9.00 -11.08 -22.00
CA ALA A 159 9.26 -12.42 -22.51
C ALA A 159 8.96 -13.56 -21.51
N ALA A 160 8.96 -13.26 -20.20
CA ALA A 160 8.59 -14.24 -19.17
C ALA A 160 7.07 -14.43 -19.01
N VAL A 161 6.26 -13.56 -19.63
CA VAL A 161 4.81 -13.70 -19.74
C VAL A 161 4.53 -14.10 -21.18
N GLY A 162 4.69 -15.39 -21.47
CA GLY A 162 4.57 -15.92 -22.83
C GLY A 162 3.20 -15.64 -23.45
N ASP A 163 3.19 -15.45 -24.77
CA ASP A 163 1.98 -15.36 -25.59
C ASP A 163 1.19 -16.66 -25.48
N ASP A 164 0.08 -16.66 -24.73
CA ASP A 164 -0.87 -17.78 -24.73
C ASP A 164 -1.80 -17.73 -25.96
N SER A 165 -1.32 -17.18 -27.09
CA SER A 165 -2.06 -17.07 -28.35
C SER A 165 -1.86 -18.29 -29.25
N GLY A 166 -1.92 -19.49 -28.67
CA GLY A 166 -1.56 -20.73 -29.35
C GLY A 166 -2.47 -21.92 -29.07
N THR A 167 -3.76 -21.89 -29.44
CA THR A 167 -4.42 -23.10 -29.96
C THR A 167 -5.67 -22.80 -30.79
N SER A 168 -5.52 -22.87 -32.12
CA SER A 168 -6.63 -23.01 -33.05
C SER A 168 -7.05 -24.48 -33.19
N GLY A 169 -8.29 -24.77 -32.79
CA GLY A 169 -9.16 -25.77 -33.42
C GLY A 169 -8.91 -27.26 -33.16
N ARG A 170 -9.76 -27.87 -32.33
CA ARG A 170 -10.47 -29.14 -32.61
C ARG A 170 -11.71 -29.23 -31.72
N SER A 171 -12.88 -29.32 -32.37
CA SER A 171 -14.20 -29.50 -31.75
C SER A 171 -14.33 -30.85 -31.07
N ALA A 172 -14.93 -30.89 -29.87
CA ALA A 172 -15.68 -32.02 -29.33
C ALA A 172 -16.57 -31.55 -28.16
N GLU A 173 -17.77 -32.13 -28.09
CA GLU A 173 -18.90 -31.81 -27.22
C GLU A 173 -18.69 -32.15 -25.73
N GLY A 174 -19.39 -31.45 -24.83
CA GLY A 174 -19.93 -32.03 -23.59
C GLY A 174 -19.38 -31.56 -22.24
N GLY A 175 -20.24 -30.92 -21.42
CA GLY A 175 -20.22 -31.01 -19.95
C GLY A 175 -19.73 -29.77 -19.16
N PRO A 176 -20.44 -29.34 -18.08
CA PRO A 176 -20.09 -28.13 -17.33
C PRO A 176 -19.19 -28.46 -16.12
N THR A 177 -18.02 -27.82 -15.98
CA THR A 177 -17.30 -27.72 -14.70
C THR A 177 -16.11 -26.78 -14.82
N GLY A 178 -16.00 -25.79 -13.92
CA GLY A 178 -14.80 -24.95 -13.82
C GLY A 178 -14.88 -23.91 -12.71
N GLY A 179 -15.35 -24.28 -11.52
CA GLY A 179 -15.34 -23.40 -10.35
C GLY A 179 -13.91 -23.17 -9.86
N ASN A 180 -13.46 -21.91 -9.86
CA ASN A 180 -12.19 -21.53 -9.26
C ASN A 180 -12.31 -21.55 -7.73
N ARG A 181 -11.93 -22.67 -7.11
CA ARG A 181 -11.83 -22.84 -5.66
C ARG A 181 -10.46 -22.35 -5.20
N TYR A 182 -10.38 -21.13 -4.65
CA TYR A 182 -9.28 -20.79 -3.75
C TYR A 182 -9.62 -21.24 -2.33
N ALA A 183 -8.61 -21.90 -1.75
CA ALA A 183 -8.56 -22.61 -0.48
C ALA A 183 -9.40 -22.02 0.67
N SER A 184 -10.29 -22.85 1.19
CA SER A 184 -10.84 -22.77 2.54
C SER A 184 -9.71 -22.92 3.55
N VAL A 185 -9.46 -21.89 4.37
CA VAL A 185 -8.64 -22.02 5.56
C VAL A 185 -9.50 -22.73 6.61
N VAL A 186 -9.24 -24.01 6.82
CA VAL A 186 -9.87 -24.80 7.89
C VAL A 186 -9.37 -24.24 9.22
N SER A 187 -10.30 -23.73 10.03
CA SER A 187 -10.08 -23.45 11.44
C SER A 187 -10.28 -24.74 12.22
N ASP A 188 -9.21 -25.42 12.59
CA ASP A 188 -9.26 -26.41 13.67
C ASP A 188 -9.24 -25.67 15.00
N ARG A 189 -10.44 -25.52 15.58
CA ARG A 189 -10.65 -25.40 17.02
C ARG A 189 -11.62 -26.50 17.41
N GLU A 190 -11.13 -27.43 18.24
CA GLU A 190 -11.76 -28.09 19.39
C GLU A 190 -11.04 -29.44 19.62
N GLY A 191 -10.60 -29.80 20.83
CA GLY A 191 -10.78 -29.18 22.13
C GLY A 191 -10.17 -30.02 23.25
N GLN A 192 -10.08 -29.42 24.43
CA GLN A 192 -10.52 -29.96 25.73
C GLN A 192 -10.49 -28.83 26.76
#